data_AF-A0A914TBH6-F1
#
_entry.id   AF-A0A914TBH6-F1
#
_cell.length_a   1.000
_cell.length_b   1.000
_cell.length_c   1.000
_cell.angle_alpha   90.00
_cell.angle_beta   90.00
_cell.angle_gamma   90.00
#
_symmetry.space_group_name_H-M   'P 1'
#
loop_
_entity.id
_entity.type
_entity.pdbx_description
1 polymer ?
#
loop_
_entity_poly.entity_id
_entity_poly.type
_entity_poly.pdbx_seq_one_letter_code
_entity_poly.pdbx_strand_id
1 'polypeptide(L)'
;MKRNPDAWKPNVMNSGNNVDLASVEARIAKVRKEVRGLLNKITLTTYADLTVEMINKCVWKDEDTLPTVVELIFIKAVEEPTFVGLYSDLCYALHKSEQTMKGASHRPRFFCAIIRKCQREMESI
;
A
#
# COMPACT_ATOMS: atom_id res chain seq x y z
N MET A 1 -31.89 -22.63 -12.73
CA MET A 1 -31.01 -21.69 -11.98
C MET A 1 -30.04 -21.02 -12.94
N LYS A 2 -30.21 -19.74 -13.28
CA LYS A 2 -29.21 -18.99 -14.07
C LYS A 2 -28.09 -18.56 -13.11
N ARG A 3 -26.85 -18.95 -13.38
CA ARG A 3 -25.68 -18.54 -12.57
C ARG A 3 -25.44 -17.04 -12.77
N ASN A 4 -25.23 -16.31 -11.68
CA ASN A 4 -25.03 -14.87 -11.72
C ASN A 4 -23.66 -14.55 -12.36
N PRO A 5 -23.58 -13.74 -13.42
CA PRO A 5 -22.31 -13.44 -14.11
C PRO A 5 -21.32 -12.66 -13.25
N ASP A 6 -21.83 -11.89 -12.27
CA ASP A 6 -21.04 -11.10 -11.30
C ASP A 6 -20.64 -11.89 -10.04
N ALA A 7 -20.69 -13.23 -10.09
CA ALA A 7 -20.21 -14.04 -8.99
C ALA A 7 -18.71 -13.80 -8.75
N TRP A 8 -18.34 -13.51 -7.50
CA TRP A 8 -16.96 -13.35 -7.06
C TRP A 8 -16.13 -14.59 -7.43
N LYS A 9 -14.98 -14.40 -8.09
CA LYS A 9 -14.07 -15.48 -8.52
C LYS A 9 -12.74 -15.39 -7.75
N PRO A 10 -12.34 -16.45 -7.00
CA PRO A 10 -11.06 -16.48 -6.31
C PRO A 10 -9.90 -16.61 -7.31
N ASN A 11 -8.83 -15.85 -7.05
CA ASN A 11 -7.70 -15.64 -7.96
C ASN A 11 -6.67 -16.79 -7.96
N VAL A 12 -7.11 -18.04 -8.01
CA VAL A 12 -6.22 -19.22 -8.09
C VAL A 12 -5.89 -19.57 -9.57
N MET A 13 -6.42 -18.82 -10.54
CA MET A 13 -6.48 -19.27 -11.95
C MET A 13 -6.07 -18.26 -13.02
N ASN A 14 -5.41 -17.14 -12.71
CA ASN A 14 -5.01 -16.19 -13.77
C ASN A 14 -3.50 -16.21 -14.04
N SER A 15 -3.07 -17.15 -14.90
CA SER A 15 -1.79 -17.09 -15.62
C SER A 15 -2.07 -16.66 -17.06
N GLY A 16 -1.61 -15.48 -17.47
CA GLY A 16 -1.79 -14.98 -18.85
C GLY A 16 -0.98 -13.71 -19.13
N ASN A 17 0.02 -13.86 -20.00
CA ASN A 17 1.09 -12.92 -20.36
C ASN A 17 0.67 -11.58 -21.02
N ASN A 18 1.34 -10.48 -20.64
CA ASN A 18 1.78 -9.40 -21.54
C ASN A 18 2.98 -8.65 -20.90
N VAL A 19 4.17 -8.76 -21.47
CA VAL A 19 5.39 -8.95 -20.65
C VAL A 19 6.02 -7.66 -20.08
N ASP A 20 5.64 -6.46 -20.51
CA ASP A 20 6.20 -5.20 -19.97
C ASP A 20 5.16 -4.31 -19.27
N LEU A 21 4.10 -3.87 -19.95
CA LEU A 21 3.07 -3.05 -19.32
C LEU A 21 2.22 -3.86 -18.34
N ALA A 22 1.87 -5.10 -18.68
CA ALA A 22 1.20 -5.97 -17.73
C ALA A 22 2.15 -6.51 -16.66
N SER A 23 3.48 -6.38 -16.80
CA SER A 23 4.42 -6.64 -15.70
C SER A 23 4.35 -5.54 -14.64
N VAL A 24 4.35 -4.26 -15.05
CA VAL A 24 4.17 -3.13 -14.10
C VAL A 24 2.76 -3.16 -13.48
N GLU A 25 1.73 -3.35 -14.29
CA GLU A 25 0.35 -3.42 -13.79
C GLU A 25 0.12 -4.65 -12.89
N ALA A 26 0.69 -5.82 -13.24
CA ALA A 26 0.64 -7.00 -12.37
C ALA A 26 1.41 -6.79 -11.06
N ARG A 27 2.55 -6.09 -11.08
CA ARG A 27 3.29 -5.70 -9.86
C ARG A 27 2.43 -4.81 -8.98
N ILE A 28 1.82 -3.76 -9.55
CA ILE A 28 0.90 -2.87 -8.85
C ILE A 28 -0.29 -3.66 -8.28
N ALA A 29 -0.91 -4.53 -9.07
CA ALA A 29 -2.05 -5.35 -8.64
C ALA A 29 -1.67 -6.32 -7.51
N LYS A 30 -0.49 -6.94 -7.59
CA LYS A 30 0.05 -7.82 -6.55
C LYS A 30 0.28 -7.05 -5.24
N VAL A 31 1.01 -5.93 -5.31
CA VAL A 31 1.25 -5.06 -4.14
C VAL A 31 -0.07 -4.58 -3.56
N ARG A 32 -1.01 -4.14 -4.40
CA ARG A 32 -2.34 -3.70 -3.97
C ARG A 32 -3.07 -4.77 -3.19
N LYS A 33 -3.09 -6.01 -3.69
CA LYS A 33 -3.75 -7.15 -3.04
C LYS A 33 -3.08 -7.49 -1.70
N GLU A 34 -1.75 -7.53 -1.67
CA GLU A 34 -1.00 -7.84 -0.45
C GLU A 34 -1.18 -6.76 0.62
N VAL A 35 -0.97 -5.49 0.26
CA VAL A 35 -1.12 -4.35 1.17
C VAL A 35 -2.55 -4.25 1.69
N ARG A 36 -3.57 -4.41 0.83
CA ARG A 36 -4.96 -4.43 1.28
C ARG A 36 -5.23 -5.58 2.25
N GLY A 37 -4.64 -6.74 2.02
CA GLY A 37 -4.73 -7.88 2.93
C GLY A 37 -4.12 -7.60 4.31
N LEU A 38 -3.02 -6.85 4.36
CA LEU A 38 -2.37 -6.43 5.61
C LEU A 38 -3.17 -5.35 6.33
N LEU A 39 -3.58 -4.30 5.61
CA LEU A 39 -4.35 -3.20 6.18
C LEU A 39 -5.71 -3.67 6.70
N ASN A 40 -6.35 -4.67 6.09
CA ASN A 40 -7.60 -5.25 6.61
C ASN A 40 -7.43 -5.99 7.95
N LYS A 41 -6.20 -6.35 8.32
CA LYS A 41 -5.89 -7.04 9.57
C LYS A 41 -5.36 -6.09 10.64
N ILE A 42 -5.23 -4.78 10.33
CA ILE A 42 -4.58 -3.83 11.23
C ILE A 42 -5.46 -3.56 12.44
N THR A 43 -4.92 -3.84 13.61
CA THR A 43 -5.51 -3.54 14.91
C THR A 43 -4.38 -3.18 15.87
N LEU A 44 -4.72 -2.67 17.07
CA LEU A 44 -3.71 -2.37 18.10
C LEU A 44 -2.84 -3.60 18.45
N THR A 45 -3.40 -4.81 18.37
CA THR A 45 -2.68 -6.04 18.73
C THR A 45 -1.81 -6.57 17.59
N THR A 46 -2.23 -6.41 16.34
CA THR A 46 -1.51 -6.93 15.16
C THR A 46 -0.57 -5.90 14.53
N TYR A 47 -0.63 -4.64 14.96
CA TYR A 47 0.11 -3.52 14.38
C TYR A 47 1.61 -3.81 14.25
N ALA A 48 2.25 -4.30 15.31
CA ALA A 48 3.69 -4.52 15.34
C ALA A 48 4.13 -5.53 14.27
N ASP A 49 3.47 -6.69 14.23
CA ASP A 49 3.77 -7.77 13.29
C ASP A 49 3.50 -7.34 11.84
N LEU A 50 2.38 -6.66 11.60
CA LEU A 50 2.02 -6.15 10.28
C LEU A 50 2.98 -5.09 9.77
N THR A 51 3.44 -4.21 10.65
CA THR A 51 4.42 -3.17 10.31
C THR A 51 5.74 -3.82 9.87
N VAL A 52 6.20 -4.83 10.60
CA VAL A 52 7.40 -5.60 10.22
C VAL A 52 7.19 -6.32 8.88
N GLU A 53 6.01 -6.92 8.65
CA GLU A 53 5.71 -7.57 7.37
C GLU A 53 5.70 -6.57 6.20
N MET A 54 5.10 -5.40 6.38
CA MET A 54 5.13 -4.32 5.38
C MET A 54 6.55 -3.85 5.10
N ILE A 55 7.38 -3.71 6.15
CA ILE A 55 8.78 -3.32 6.01
C ILE A 55 9.58 -4.37 5.23
N ASN A 56 9.40 -5.65 5.56
CA ASN A 56 10.08 -6.76 4.89
C ASN A 56 9.69 -6.86 3.40
N LYS A 57 8.42 -6.58 3.08
CA LYS A 57 7.95 -6.48 1.70
C LYS A 57 8.49 -5.27 0.96
N CYS A 58 9.14 -4.33 1.67
CA CYS A 58 9.83 -3.17 1.11
C CYS A 58 8.96 -2.41 0.12
N VAL A 59 7.76 -2.03 0.57
CA VAL A 59 6.74 -1.34 -0.24
C VAL A 59 7.20 -0.01 -0.88
N TRP A 60 8.39 0.48 -0.54
CA TRP A 60 9.04 1.69 -1.11
C TRP A 60 10.23 1.43 -2.04
N LYS A 61 10.55 0.16 -2.37
CA LYS A 61 11.63 -0.16 -3.32
C LYS A 61 11.32 0.35 -4.73
N ASP A 62 10.09 0.09 -5.16
CA ASP A 62 9.60 0.36 -6.49
C ASP A 62 8.89 1.72 -6.57
N GLU A 63 9.31 2.56 -7.50
CA GLU A 63 8.74 3.92 -7.65
C GLU A 63 7.30 3.89 -8.17
N ASP A 64 6.96 2.93 -9.03
CA ASP A 64 5.62 2.79 -9.60
C ASP A 64 4.57 2.33 -8.58
N THR A 65 4.98 1.55 -7.59
CA THR A 65 4.04 0.94 -6.62
C THR A 65 3.85 1.80 -5.39
N LEU A 66 4.83 2.65 -5.06
CA LEU A 66 4.80 3.55 -3.91
C LEU A 66 3.54 4.44 -3.84
N PRO A 67 3.09 5.10 -4.93
CA PRO A 67 1.84 5.86 -4.92
C PRO A 67 0.64 5.00 -4.57
N THR A 68 0.60 3.76 -5.06
CA THR A 68 -0.51 2.82 -4.79
C THR A 68 -0.56 2.43 -3.31
N VAL A 69 0.59 2.27 -2.66
CA VAL A 69 0.64 1.94 -1.22
C VAL A 69 0.15 3.10 -0.38
N VAL A 70 0.62 4.32 -0.67
CA VAL A 70 0.19 5.54 0.03
C VAL A 70 -1.32 5.76 -0.16
N GLU A 71 -1.82 5.54 -1.38
CA GLU A 71 -3.25 5.61 -1.69
C GLU A 71 -4.09 4.70 -0.78
N LEU A 72 -3.68 3.43 -0.65
CA LEU A 72 -4.41 2.45 0.15
C LEU A 72 -4.44 2.81 1.64
N ILE A 73 -3.31 3.28 2.18
CA ILE A 73 -3.25 3.72 3.58
C ILE A 73 -4.17 4.93 3.78
N PHE A 74 -4.17 5.88 2.84
CA PHE A 74 -4.99 7.07 2.92
C PHE A 74 -6.49 6.75 2.86
N ILE A 75 -6.92 5.93 1.89
CA ILE A 75 -8.31 5.46 1.79
C ILE A 75 -8.73 4.79 3.10
N LYS A 76 -7.88 3.91 3.65
CA LYS A 76 -8.18 3.24 4.92
C LYS A 76 -8.28 4.20 6.10
N ALA A 77 -7.40 5.20 6.18
CA ALA A 77 -7.47 6.22 7.22
C ALA A 77 -8.76 7.07 7.14
N VAL A 78 -9.28 7.30 5.94
CA VAL A 78 -10.56 8.00 5.71
C VAL A 78 -11.76 7.10 6.02
N GLU A 79 -11.73 5.83 5.59
CA GLU A 79 -12.78 4.85 5.85
C GLU A 79 -12.88 4.47 7.34
N GLU A 80 -11.74 4.44 8.04
CA GLU A 80 -11.62 3.97 9.42
C GLU A 80 -10.98 5.06 10.33
N PRO A 81 -11.66 6.21 10.58
CA PRO A 81 -11.06 7.33 11.33
C PRO A 81 -10.61 6.97 12.75
N THR A 82 -11.24 5.98 13.37
CA THR A 82 -10.87 5.47 14.71
C THR A 82 -9.44 4.93 14.75
N PHE A 83 -8.90 4.46 13.62
CA PHE A 83 -7.55 3.89 13.52
C PHE A 83 -6.55 4.85 12.87
N VAL A 84 -6.90 6.13 12.68
CA VAL A 84 -6.01 7.12 12.05
C VAL A 84 -4.63 7.21 12.71
N GLY A 85 -4.57 7.10 14.05
CA GLY A 85 -3.31 7.09 14.79
C GLY A 85 -2.41 5.89 14.44
N LEU A 86 -3.00 4.71 14.22
CA LEU A 86 -2.26 3.52 13.78
C LEU A 86 -1.71 3.71 12.37
N TYR A 87 -2.48 4.32 11.47
CA TYR A 87 -2.00 4.60 10.11
C TYR A 87 -0.90 5.66 10.09
N SER A 88 -0.97 6.69 10.94
CA SER A 88 0.11 7.67 11.07
C SER A 88 1.39 7.05 11.61
N ASP A 89 1.28 6.18 12.62
CA ASP A 89 2.43 5.47 13.17
C ASP A 89 3.04 4.52 12.13
N LEU A 90 2.20 3.85 11.33
CA LEU A 90 2.65 3.00 10.23
C LEU A 90 3.46 3.82 9.21
N CYS A 91 2.92 4.97 8.77
CA CYS A 91 3.61 5.86 7.86
C CYS A 91 4.98 6.30 8.40
N TYR A 92 5.05 6.62 9.69
CA TYR A 92 6.30 6.98 10.35
C TYR A 92 7.30 5.82 10.39
N ALA A 93 6.85 4.60 10.73
CA ALA A 93 7.69 3.41 10.75
C ALA A 93 8.26 3.09 9.36
N LEU A 94 7.43 3.16 8.32
CA LEU A 94 7.84 2.97 6.93
C LEU A 94 8.89 4.02 6.50
N HIS A 95 8.65 5.30 6.81
CA HIS A 95 9.60 6.38 6.55
C HIS A 95 10.94 6.18 7.26
N LYS A 96 10.92 5.82 8.55
CA LYS A 96 12.14 5.56 9.34
C LYS A 96 12.94 4.40 8.74
N SER A 97 12.27 3.33 8.36
CA SER A 97 12.92 2.16 7.76
C SER A 97 13.53 2.45 6.37
N GLU A 98 12.89 3.32 5.57
CA GLU A 98 13.49 3.81 4.31
C GLU A 98 14.81 4.55 4.58
N GLN A 99 14.82 5.46 5.56
CA GLN A 99 16.02 6.22 5.92
C GLN A 99 17.14 5.32 6.45
N THR A 100 16.82 4.31 7.27
CA THR A 100 17.80 3.36 7.76
C THR A 100 18.42 2.54 6.62
N MET A 101 17.64 2.12 5.63
CA MET A 101 18.16 1.32 4.52
C MET A 101 18.96 2.11 3.48
N LYS A 102 18.61 3.37 3.20
CA LYS A 102 19.26 4.18 2.16
C LYS A 102 20.25 5.22 2.67
N GLY A 103 20.32 5.41 3.99
CA GLY A 103 21.21 6.35 4.66
C GLY A 103 20.70 7.80 4.65
N ALA A 104 21.29 8.63 5.52
CA ALA A 104 20.86 10.00 5.79
C ALA A 104 20.96 10.98 4.60
N SER A 105 21.74 10.63 3.56
CA SER A 105 21.88 11.46 2.36
C SER A 105 20.73 11.26 1.35
N HIS A 106 19.91 10.22 1.53
CA HIS A 106 18.80 9.93 0.62
C HIS A 106 17.57 10.76 0.97
N ARG A 107 17.03 11.51 0.00
CA ARG A 107 15.72 12.15 0.15
C ARG A 107 14.64 11.06 0.30
N PRO A 108 13.88 11.03 1.40
CA PRO A 108 12.90 9.99 1.65
C PRO A 108 11.76 10.05 0.64
N ARG A 109 11.65 9.05 -0.23
CA ARG A 109 10.63 9.02 -1.29
C ARG A 109 9.25 8.78 -0.70
N PHE A 110 9.15 7.99 0.37
CA PHE A 110 7.88 7.66 1.00
C PHE A 110 7.20 8.91 1.59
N PHE A 111 7.95 9.73 2.32
CA PHE A 111 7.41 10.96 2.90
C PHE A 111 7.00 11.98 1.82
N CYS A 112 7.80 12.12 0.76
CA CYS A 112 7.42 12.95 -0.39
C CYS A 112 6.14 12.44 -1.06
N ALA A 113 5.93 11.13 -1.16
CA ALA A 113 4.70 10.56 -1.72
C ALA A 113 3.46 10.87 -0.87
N ILE A 114 3.58 10.83 0.47
CA ILE A 114 2.51 11.26 1.39
C ILE A 114 2.17 12.72 1.17
N ILE A 115 3.15 13.63 1.21
CA ILE A 115 2.91 15.07 1.03
C ILE A 115 2.19 15.34 -0.29
N ARG A 116 2.70 14.76 -1.39
CA ARG A 116 2.08 14.92 -2.71
C ARG A 116 0.66 14.40 -2.76
N LYS A 117 0.35 13.31 -2.04
CA LYS A 117 -1.02 12.80 -1.95
C LYS A 117 -1.91 13.78 -1.20
N CYS A 118 -1.50 14.25 -0.02
CA CYS A 118 -2.27 15.22 0.76
C CYS A 118 -2.53 16.52 -0.01
N GLN A 119 -1.54 17.03 -0.75
CA GLN A 119 -1.70 18.22 -1.59
C GLN A 119 -2.77 18.02 -2.66
N ARG A 120 -2.72 16.90 -3.41
CA ARG A 120 -3.71 16.59 -4.44
C ARG A 120 -5.13 16.45 -3.87
N GLU A 121 -5.29 15.82 -2.71
CA GLU A 121 -6.60 15.67 -2.08
C GLU A 121 -7.17 17.01 -1.60
N MET A 122 -6.32 17.93 -1.11
CA MET A 122 -6.74 19.27 -0.72
C MET A 122 -7.14 20.15 -1.92
N GLU A 123 -6.41 20.06 -3.03
CA GLU A 123 -6.70 20.82 -4.25
C GLU A 123 -7.95 20.31 -5.01
N SER A 124 -8.41 19.10 -4.70
CA SER A 124 -9.60 18.48 -5.31
C SER A 124 -10.92 18.81 -4.59
N ILE A 125 -10.87 19.53 -3.47
CA ILE A 125 -12.04 19.98 -2.67
C ILE A 125 -12.37 21.43 -3.04
#